data_AF-A0A4V3CN31-F1
#
_entry.id   AF-A0A4V3CN31-F1
#
_cell.length_a   1.000
_cell.length_b   1.000
_cell.length_c   1.000
_cell.angle_alpha   90.00
_cell.angle_beta   90.00
_cell.angle_gamma   90.00
#
_symmetry.space_group_name_H-M   'P 1'
#
loop_
_entity.id
_entity.type
_entity.pdbx_description
1 polymer ?
#
loop_
_entity_poly.entity_id
_entity_poly.type
_entity_poly.pdbx_seq_one_letter_code
_entity_poly.pdbx_strand_id
1 'polypeptide(L)'
;MTSAAGAAVLGARLRLFPPSGHSFVAPSGQSRVGGAPRTGARGRDVIGGHKLRAVGKSKRNSPKPDSNRAQRLAERRAAQEQASAVVTRPFEGLAAECDLVALREFVPSATATLKLAPGVAAQREVTLATVLPGAVAALVRAGDEPVGFVGTQMQFRGADPSADIAAAILWTQSAEPGESLTAPETVEGGPRLADVIDPGADLELTVHQDFDWWVPEGVTPDPQVAATIEQAKQAIMPSARLDLGADGVGAAWWVDAGEKAHVRWVRPEDEDALMLALARVHAAGGLHMGEGSRFAGSFRTHGVLVPVFDLDPERHPTEWEAPAREFGARLAEALASDVPMTSEERRSRDGLRSRQVTLR
;
A
#
# COMPACT_ATOMS: atom_id res chain seq x y z
N MET A 1 28.79 -6.92 10.07
CA MET A 1 27.48 -7.60 10.25
C MET A 1 26.29 -6.83 9.66
N THR A 2 26.48 -5.59 9.21
CA THR A 2 25.48 -4.70 8.59
C THR A 2 25.12 -5.03 7.12
N SER A 3 25.94 -5.83 6.43
CA SER A 3 25.85 -6.09 4.98
C SER A 3 24.73 -7.07 4.58
N ALA A 4 24.38 -8.06 5.43
CA ALA A 4 23.34 -9.05 5.10
C ALA A 4 21.90 -8.52 5.22
N ALA A 5 21.70 -7.39 5.92
CA ALA A 5 20.37 -6.87 6.22
C ALA A 5 19.69 -6.21 5.01
N GLY A 6 20.43 -5.45 4.20
CA GLY A 6 19.89 -4.79 3.00
C GLY A 6 19.35 -5.80 1.96
N ALA A 7 20.12 -6.85 1.69
CA ALA A 7 19.69 -7.94 0.79
C ALA A 7 18.50 -8.74 1.35
N ALA A 8 18.41 -8.91 2.68
CA ALA A 8 17.29 -9.59 3.33
C ALA A 8 15.99 -8.76 3.30
N VAL A 9 16.07 -7.43 3.46
CA VAL A 9 14.91 -6.53 3.33
C VAL A 9 14.37 -6.55 1.89
N LEU A 10 15.25 -6.52 0.89
CA LEU A 10 14.88 -6.66 -0.52
C LEU A 10 14.23 -8.03 -0.78
N GLY A 11 14.91 -9.12 -0.41
CA GLY A 11 14.48 -10.50 -0.70
C GLY A 11 13.20 -10.95 -0.01
N ALA A 12 12.86 -10.40 1.16
CA ALA A 12 11.64 -10.76 1.90
C ALA A 12 10.36 -10.09 1.33
N ARG A 13 10.48 -8.90 0.71
CA ARG A 13 9.33 -8.14 0.18
C ARG A 13 8.97 -8.50 -1.27
N LEU A 14 9.92 -9.02 -2.05
CA LEU A 14 9.70 -9.38 -3.46
C LEU A 14 8.83 -10.64 -3.68
N ARG A 15 8.51 -11.42 -2.64
CA ARG A 15 7.74 -12.69 -2.72
C ARG A 15 6.27 -12.58 -2.32
N LEU A 16 5.64 -11.43 -2.54
CA LEU A 16 4.27 -11.18 -2.07
C LEU A 16 3.17 -11.88 -2.90
N PHE A 17 3.50 -12.49 -4.05
CA PHE A 17 2.62 -13.40 -4.77
C PHE A 17 3.44 -14.59 -5.32
N PRO A 18 3.24 -15.83 -4.84
CA PRO A 18 3.79 -17.01 -5.52
C PRO A 18 3.14 -17.19 -6.90
N PRO A 19 3.82 -17.84 -7.86
CA PRO A 19 3.25 -18.14 -9.15
C PRO A 19 1.95 -18.94 -8.97
N SER A 20 0.94 -18.45 -9.64
CA SER A 20 -0.44 -18.88 -9.55
C SER A 20 -0.62 -20.21 -10.28
N GLY A 21 -0.26 -21.29 -9.58
CA GLY A 21 -0.21 -22.65 -10.12
C GLY A 21 -0.92 -23.71 -9.27
N HIS A 22 -1.93 -23.38 -8.47
CA HIS A 22 -2.81 -24.40 -7.89
C HIS A 22 -4.29 -24.01 -7.92
N SER A 23 -5.01 -24.65 -8.82
CA SER A 23 -6.46 -24.74 -8.84
C SER A 23 -6.95 -25.29 -7.49
N PHE A 24 -7.61 -24.46 -6.70
CA PHE A 24 -8.23 -24.93 -5.46
C PHE A 24 -9.50 -25.71 -5.80
N VAL A 25 -9.38 -27.04 -5.85
CA VAL A 25 -10.51 -27.96 -5.98
C VAL A 25 -11.25 -27.98 -4.64
N ALA A 26 -12.50 -27.52 -4.62
CA ALA A 26 -13.37 -27.60 -3.45
C ALA A 26 -13.68 -29.07 -3.11
N PRO A 27 -13.57 -29.51 -1.84
CA PRO A 27 -13.99 -30.85 -1.46
C PRO A 27 -15.52 -30.94 -1.44
N SER A 28 -16.01 -31.99 -2.10
CA SER A 28 -17.41 -32.41 -2.18
C SER A 28 -17.99 -32.70 -0.79
N GLY A 29 -19.00 -31.91 -0.42
CA GLY A 29 -19.79 -32.14 0.79
C GLY A 29 -20.73 -33.34 0.60
N GLN A 30 -20.49 -34.40 1.37
CA GLN A 30 -21.39 -35.55 1.49
C GLN A 30 -22.67 -35.17 2.23
N SER A 31 -23.78 -35.65 1.66
CA SER A 31 -25.15 -35.62 2.12
C SER A 31 -25.32 -36.26 3.52
N ARG A 32 -26.11 -35.61 4.39
CA ARG A 32 -26.89 -36.34 5.40
C ARG A 32 -28.33 -35.83 5.44
N VAL A 33 -29.21 -36.82 5.34
CA VAL A 33 -30.67 -36.80 5.31
C VAL A 33 -31.21 -36.88 6.73
N GLY A 34 -32.36 -36.25 6.98
CA GLY A 34 -33.41 -36.82 7.83
C GLY A 34 -33.79 -36.06 9.10
N GLY A 35 -35.01 -35.54 9.13
CA GLY A 35 -35.69 -35.08 10.36
C GLY A 35 -36.91 -34.19 10.10
N ALA A 36 -38.06 -34.80 9.82
CA ALA A 36 -39.35 -34.15 9.57
C ALA A 36 -40.12 -33.86 10.92
N PRO A 37 -41.34 -33.29 10.92
CA PRO A 37 -41.67 -32.10 11.72
C PRO A 37 -42.65 -32.38 12.89
N ARG A 38 -42.86 -31.40 13.78
CA ARG A 38 -44.01 -31.41 14.70
C ARG A 38 -44.95 -30.25 14.44
N THR A 39 -46.19 -30.64 14.20
CA THR A 39 -47.42 -29.89 13.98
C THR A 39 -47.94 -29.20 15.24
N GLY A 40 -48.60 -28.05 15.07
CA GLY A 40 -49.47 -27.42 16.07
C GLY A 40 -50.25 -26.25 15.49
N ALA A 41 -51.44 -26.53 14.94
CA ALA A 41 -52.52 -25.57 14.67
C ALA A 41 -53.10 -25.05 16.02
N ARG A 42 -53.92 -24.01 16.18
CA ARG A 42 -54.82 -23.20 15.34
C ARG A 42 -55.31 -22.03 16.24
N GLY A 43 -55.72 -20.89 15.68
CA GLY A 43 -56.56 -19.93 16.42
C GLY A 43 -56.58 -18.50 15.87
N ARG A 44 -57.66 -18.12 15.17
CA ARG A 44 -58.04 -16.73 14.84
C ARG A 44 -58.83 -16.13 16.01
N ASP A 45 -58.74 -14.82 16.26
CA ASP A 45 -59.84 -13.86 15.98
C ASP A 45 -59.52 -12.44 16.51
N VAL A 46 -60.32 -11.51 16.01
CA VAL A 46 -60.13 -10.06 15.83
C VAL A 46 -60.62 -9.24 17.04
N ILE A 47 -60.22 -7.96 17.08
CA ILE A 47 -60.94 -6.74 17.57
C ILE A 47 -60.27 -5.99 18.74
N GLY A 48 -59.95 -4.70 18.53
CA GLY A 48 -60.19 -3.67 19.57
C GLY A 48 -59.04 -2.69 19.92
N GLY A 49 -59.06 -1.50 19.28
CA GLY A 49 -59.00 -0.17 19.92
C GLY A 49 -57.99 0.21 21.03
N HIS A 50 -57.17 1.22 20.69
CA HIS A 50 -56.66 2.32 21.54
C HIS A 50 -55.62 2.07 22.66
N LYS A 51 -54.37 2.49 22.40
CA LYS A 51 -53.74 3.73 22.94
C LYS A 51 -52.23 3.71 22.64
N LEU A 52 -51.76 4.60 21.76
CA LEU A 52 -50.34 4.93 21.65
C LEU A 52 -49.89 5.64 22.94
N ARG A 53 -49.24 4.89 23.83
CA ARG A 53 -48.46 5.45 24.94
C ARG A 53 -47.10 5.91 24.38
N ALA A 54 -46.77 7.17 24.59
CA ALA A 54 -45.43 7.69 24.37
C ALA A 54 -44.40 6.86 25.17
N VAL A 55 -43.49 6.20 24.46
CA VAL A 55 -42.35 5.49 25.05
C VAL A 55 -41.38 6.55 25.56
N GLY A 56 -41.42 6.81 26.87
CA GLY A 56 -40.35 7.55 27.54
C GLY A 56 -39.03 6.82 27.33
N LYS A 57 -38.00 7.54 26.86
CA LYS A 57 -36.63 7.01 26.77
C LYS A 57 -36.21 6.50 28.15
N SER A 58 -36.21 5.19 28.31
CA SER A 58 -35.71 4.50 29.49
C SER A 58 -34.23 4.86 29.67
N LYS A 59 -33.91 5.67 30.69
CA LYS A 59 -32.55 5.87 31.21
C LYS A 59 -31.96 4.58 31.85
N ARG A 60 -32.55 3.41 31.59
CA ARG A 60 -32.27 2.13 32.27
C ARG A 60 -31.43 1.18 31.41
N ASN A 61 -30.69 1.69 30.42
CA ASN A 61 -29.82 0.87 29.55
C ASN A 61 -28.33 1.27 29.60
N SER A 62 -27.93 2.08 30.58
CA SER A 62 -26.53 2.27 30.91
C SER A 62 -26.03 1.05 31.72
N PRO A 63 -24.95 0.38 31.31
CA PRO A 63 -24.37 -0.74 32.07
C PRO A 63 -24.09 -0.33 33.52
N LYS A 64 -24.32 -1.22 34.48
CA LYS A 64 -23.89 -0.98 35.86
C LYS A 64 -22.35 -0.86 35.89
N PRO A 65 -21.79 0.04 36.71
CA PRO A 65 -20.35 0.08 36.98
C PRO A 65 -19.91 -1.32 37.41
N ASP A 66 -18.78 -1.79 36.88
CA ASP A 66 -18.17 -3.09 37.23
C ASP A 66 -18.91 -4.36 36.76
N SER A 67 -19.80 -4.25 35.77
CA SER A 67 -20.39 -5.41 35.11
C SER A 67 -19.51 -5.94 33.95
N ASN A 68 -19.56 -7.25 33.68
CA ASN A 68 -18.92 -7.87 32.49
C ASN A 68 -19.25 -7.14 31.17
N ARG A 69 -20.43 -6.50 31.09
CA ARG A 69 -20.85 -5.68 29.93
C ARG A 69 -20.13 -4.33 29.89
N ALA A 70 -19.90 -3.68 31.03
CA ALA A 70 -19.12 -2.46 31.14
C ALA A 70 -17.64 -2.71 30.81
N GLN A 71 -17.08 -3.83 31.29
CA GLN A 71 -15.71 -4.25 30.97
C GLN A 71 -15.54 -4.51 29.47
N ARG A 72 -16.41 -5.29 28.83
CA ARG A 72 -16.37 -5.50 27.36
C ARG A 72 -16.55 -4.22 26.55
N LEU A 73 -17.32 -3.25 27.04
CA LEU A 73 -17.50 -1.95 26.40
C LEU A 73 -16.25 -1.07 26.55
N ALA A 74 -15.59 -1.13 27.72
CA ALA A 74 -14.32 -0.45 27.96
C ALA A 74 -13.18 -1.08 27.15
N GLU A 75 -13.10 -2.41 27.08
CA GLU A 75 -12.17 -3.14 26.21
C GLU A 75 -12.41 -2.82 24.73
N ARG A 76 -13.68 -2.78 24.28
CA ARG A 76 -14.01 -2.37 22.91
C ARG A 76 -13.64 -0.92 22.64
N ARG A 77 -13.85 -0.01 23.62
CA ARG A 77 -13.48 1.40 23.50
C ARG A 77 -11.95 1.57 23.48
N ALA A 78 -11.23 0.90 24.37
CA ALA A 78 -9.78 0.90 24.39
C ALA A 78 -9.19 0.28 23.11
N ALA A 79 -9.78 -0.81 22.60
CA ALA A 79 -9.41 -1.38 21.30
C ALA A 79 -9.73 -0.44 20.13
N GLN A 80 -10.81 0.34 20.22
CA GLN A 80 -11.19 1.34 19.21
C GLN A 80 -10.29 2.58 19.28
N GLU A 81 -9.90 3.01 20.48
CA GLU A 81 -8.92 4.08 20.73
C GLU A 81 -7.52 3.67 20.27
N GLN A 82 -7.09 2.44 20.58
CA GLN A 82 -5.84 1.87 20.07
C GLN A 82 -5.87 1.70 18.55
N ALA A 83 -6.98 1.26 17.97
CA ALA A 83 -7.13 1.18 16.51
C ALA A 83 -7.14 2.57 15.84
N SER A 84 -7.68 3.60 16.50
CA SER A 84 -7.62 4.98 16.00
C SER A 84 -6.25 5.64 16.15
N ALA A 85 -5.39 5.12 17.04
CA ALA A 85 -4.01 5.59 17.19
C ALA A 85 -3.06 4.98 16.13
N VAL A 86 -3.48 3.91 15.44
CA VAL A 86 -2.70 3.35 14.33
C VAL A 86 -2.88 4.27 13.11
N VAL A 87 -1.78 4.85 12.65
CA VAL A 87 -1.75 5.60 11.40
C VAL A 87 -2.06 4.65 10.25
N THR A 88 -3.27 4.73 9.70
CA THR A 88 -3.71 3.81 8.64
C THR A 88 -3.24 4.23 7.26
N ARG A 89 -3.11 5.55 7.00
CA ARG A 89 -2.76 6.13 5.70
C ARG A 89 -1.67 7.19 5.87
N PRO A 90 -0.41 6.78 6.05
CA PRO A 90 0.67 7.68 6.46
C PRO A 90 0.94 8.84 5.50
N PHE A 91 0.65 8.65 4.22
CA PHE A 91 0.94 9.59 3.14
C PHE A 91 -0.31 10.33 2.62
N GLU A 92 -1.44 10.22 3.30
CA GLU A 92 -2.68 10.90 2.91
C GLU A 92 -2.46 12.41 2.76
N GLY A 93 -2.95 12.97 1.64
CA GLY A 93 -2.88 14.41 1.35
C GLY A 93 -1.61 14.86 0.62
N LEU A 94 -0.66 13.96 0.36
CA LEU A 94 0.50 14.23 -0.50
C LEU A 94 0.17 13.92 -1.96
N ALA A 95 0.53 14.81 -2.89
CA ALA A 95 0.45 14.54 -4.33
C ALA A 95 1.22 13.25 -4.71
N ALA A 96 2.38 13.07 -4.10
CA ALA A 96 3.24 11.89 -4.27
C ALA A 96 2.81 10.63 -3.48
N GLU A 97 1.61 10.58 -2.88
CA GLU A 97 1.18 9.46 -2.00
C GLU A 97 1.38 8.09 -2.66
N CYS A 98 0.89 7.91 -3.89
CA CYS A 98 0.94 6.62 -4.57
C CYS A 98 2.37 6.18 -4.87
N ASP A 99 3.24 7.12 -5.21
CA ASP A 99 4.66 6.84 -5.44
C ASP A 99 5.37 6.48 -4.14
N LEU A 100 5.13 7.21 -3.05
CA LEU A 100 5.70 6.91 -1.73
C LEU A 100 5.31 5.51 -1.23
N VAL A 101 4.04 5.12 -1.42
CA VAL A 101 3.58 3.76 -1.11
C VAL A 101 4.31 2.73 -1.98
N ALA A 102 4.46 2.97 -3.29
CA ALA A 102 5.16 2.05 -4.19
C ALA A 102 6.64 1.90 -3.83
N LEU A 103 7.35 3.01 -3.61
CA LEU A 103 8.75 3.05 -3.17
C LEU A 103 8.96 2.30 -1.87
N ARG A 104 8.05 2.49 -0.91
CA ARG A 104 8.12 1.81 0.38
C ARG A 104 7.89 0.30 0.25
N GLU A 105 6.97 -0.14 -0.60
CA GLU A 105 6.49 -1.52 -0.54
C GLU A 105 7.12 -2.48 -1.54
N PHE A 106 7.39 -2.05 -2.77
CA PHE A 106 7.77 -3.00 -3.80
C PHE A 106 8.63 -2.49 -4.95
N VAL A 107 8.81 -1.17 -5.12
CA VAL A 107 9.82 -0.69 -6.08
C VAL A 107 11.18 -1.07 -5.52
N PRO A 108 12.12 -1.59 -6.33
CA PRO A 108 13.39 -2.07 -5.81
C PRO A 108 14.48 -1.01 -5.76
N SER A 109 14.53 -0.11 -6.75
CA SER A 109 15.58 0.92 -6.85
C SER A 109 15.09 2.11 -7.67
N ALA A 110 14.88 3.24 -6.99
CA ALA A 110 14.51 4.50 -7.59
C ALA A 110 14.90 5.65 -6.66
N THR A 111 15.14 6.82 -7.23
CA THR A 111 15.49 8.06 -6.52
C THR A 111 14.66 9.24 -7.02
N ALA A 112 14.43 10.24 -6.16
CA ALA A 112 13.86 11.53 -6.53
C ALA A 112 14.39 12.63 -5.61
N THR A 113 14.70 13.80 -6.16
CA THR A 113 15.02 14.98 -5.37
C THR A 113 13.76 15.51 -4.69
N LEU A 114 13.81 15.71 -3.37
CA LEU A 114 12.69 16.21 -2.58
C LEU A 114 12.61 17.72 -2.64
N LYS A 115 11.41 18.24 -2.87
CA LYS A 115 11.11 19.65 -2.66
C LYS A 115 10.79 19.88 -1.18
N LEU A 116 11.76 20.36 -0.42
CA LEU A 116 11.58 20.62 1.01
C LEU A 116 10.59 21.76 1.25
N ALA A 117 9.79 21.62 2.31
CA ALA A 117 8.86 22.67 2.73
C ALA A 117 9.64 23.92 3.17
N PRO A 118 9.10 25.13 2.95
CA PRO A 118 9.77 26.38 3.35
C PRO A 118 10.14 26.45 4.84
N GLY A 119 9.43 25.72 5.70
CA GLY A 119 9.67 25.67 7.15
C GLY A 119 10.91 24.89 7.59
N VAL A 120 11.53 24.09 6.71
CA VAL A 120 12.65 23.19 7.07
C VAL A 120 14.01 23.89 7.21
N ALA A 121 14.12 25.17 6.82
CA ALA A 121 15.38 25.93 6.82
C ALA A 121 16.52 25.14 6.15
N ALA A 122 16.28 24.71 4.91
CA ALA A 122 17.14 23.79 4.16
C ALA A 122 18.61 24.23 4.13
N GLN A 123 19.49 23.34 4.58
CA GLN A 123 20.95 23.47 4.55
C GLN A 123 21.56 22.72 3.35
N ARG A 124 20.85 21.70 2.83
CA ARG A 124 21.28 20.90 1.67
C ARG A 124 20.12 20.26 0.93
N GLU A 125 20.37 19.88 -0.32
CA GLU A 125 19.45 19.06 -1.08
C GLU A 125 19.25 17.69 -0.43
N VAL A 126 18.04 17.13 -0.56
CA VAL A 126 17.70 15.80 -0.09
C VAL A 126 17.16 14.96 -1.24
N THR A 127 17.81 13.84 -1.51
CA THR A 127 17.34 12.80 -2.43
C THR A 127 16.62 11.70 -1.65
N LEU A 128 15.34 11.49 -1.97
CA LEU A 128 14.63 10.28 -1.57
C LEU A 128 15.16 9.10 -2.39
N ALA A 129 15.35 7.97 -1.73
CA ALA A 129 15.70 6.72 -2.36
C ALA A 129 14.78 5.59 -1.89
N THR A 130 14.60 4.59 -2.74
CA THR A 130 13.90 3.36 -2.36
C THR A 130 14.60 2.71 -1.17
N VAL A 131 15.88 2.39 -1.30
CA VAL A 131 16.68 1.73 -0.26
C VAL A 131 18.12 2.26 -0.32
N LEU A 132 18.68 2.52 0.85
CA LEU A 132 20.08 2.95 1.01
C LEU A 132 20.98 1.75 1.34
N PRO A 133 22.31 1.86 1.13
CA PRO A 133 23.25 0.84 1.59
C PRO A 133 23.01 0.45 3.05
N GLY A 134 22.90 -0.86 3.32
CA GLY A 134 22.60 -1.37 4.65
C GLY A 134 21.17 -1.12 5.15
N ALA A 135 20.27 -0.62 4.30
CA ALA A 135 18.90 -0.24 4.64
C ALA A 135 18.83 0.74 5.84
N VAL A 136 19.80 1.65 5.89
CA VAL A 136 19.81 2.79 6.84
C VAL A 136 18.69 3.78 6.51
N ALA A 137 18.27 4.56 7.50
CA ALA A 137 17.22 5.57 7.34
C ALA A 137 17.68 6.76 6.49
N ALA A 138 18.91 7.22 6.71
CA ALA A 138 19.50 8.31 5.95
C ALA A 138 21.03 8.25 5.91
N LEU A 139 21.64 8.99 4.98
CA LEU A 139 23.07 9.30 4.97
C LEU A 139 23.31 10.68 4.38
N VAL A 140 24.46 11.29 4.68
CA VAL A 140 24.90 12.52 4.02
C VAL A 140 26.13 12.18 3.19
N ARG A 141 26.02 12.28 1.87
CA ARG A 141 27.13 12.04 0.96
C ARG A 141 28.04 13.27 0.98
N ALA A 142 29.33 13.06 1.26
CA ALA A 142 30.33 14.11 1.21
C ALA A 142 30.64 14.51 -0.24
N GLY A 143 31.02 15.77 -0.43
CA GLY A 143 31.36 16.40 -1.71
C GLY A 143 31.51 17.91 -1.51
N ASP A 144 31.82 18.63 -2.58
CA ASP A 144 31.87 20.11 -2.55
C ASP A 144 30.49 20.69 -2.13
N GLU A 145 29.43 20.05 -2.61
CA GLU A 145 28.05 20.26 -2.16
C GLU A 145 27.52 18.95 -1.55
N PRO A 146 27.50 18.82 -0.21
CA PRO A 146 26.97 17.63 0.44
C PRO A 146 25.48 17.43 0.17
N VAL A 147 25.07 16.19 -0.12
CA VAL A 147 23.66 15.84 -0.41
C VAL A 147 23.16 14.83 0.61
N GLY A 148 21.98 15.11 1.18
CA GLY A 148 21.28 14.16 2.05
C GLY A 148 20.57 13.09 1.22
N PHE A 149 20.62 11.84 1.67
CA PHE A 149 19.84 10.74 1.09
C PHE A 149 18.96 10.13 2.17
N VAL A 150 17.69 9.87 1.85
CA VAL A 150 16.70 9.28 2.77
C VAL A 150 16.08 8.03 2.14
N GLY A 151 16.14 6.90 2.84
CA GLY A 151 15.60 5.62 2.36
C GLY A 151 14.15 5.43 2.75
N THR A 152 13.28 5.03 1.82
CA THR A 152 11.91 4.62 2.16
C THR A 152 11.88 3.21 2.76
N GLN A 153 12.74 2.30 2.33
CA GLN A 153 12.84 0.93 2.84
C GLN A 153 13.98 0.84 3.85
N MET A 154 13.61 0.80 5.13
CA MET A 154 14.55 0.82 6.26
C MET A 154 14.54 -0.52 7.00
N GLN A 155 15.69 -0.93 7.54
CA GLN A 155 15.81 -2.11 8.41
C GLN A 155 15.07 -1.89 9.73
N PHE A 156 15.31 -0.74 10.37
CA PHE A 156 14.70 -0.36 11.64
C PHE A 156 13.75 0.80 11.39
N ARG A 157 12.45 0.53 11.54
CA ARG A 157 11.36 1.47 11.25
C ARG A 157 10.50 1.68 12.49
N GLY A 158 9.96 2.88 12.63
CA GLY A 158 8.92 3.21 13.58
C GLY A 158 7.54 2.72 13.12
N ALA A 159 6.52 3.17 13.85
CA ALA A 159 5.12 2.80 13.59
C ALA A 159 4.45 3.69 12.53
N ASP A 160 4.95 4.90 12.30
CA ASP A 160 4.44 5.83 11.29
C ASP A 160 5.51 6.09 10.21
N PRO A 161 5.40 5.48 9.01
CA PRO A 161 6.32 5.72 7.91
C PRO A 161 6.47 7.19 7.53
N SER A 162 5.43 8.01 7.74
CA SER A 162 5.46 9.45 7.47
C SER A 162 6.40 10.18 8.43
N ALA A 163 6.29 9.87 9.72
CA ALA A 163 7.15 10.43 10.75
C ALA A 163 8.60 9.93 10.62
N ASP A 164 8.79 8.65 10.29
CA ASP A 164 10.12 8.06 10.05
C ASP A 164 10.88 8.82 8.95
N ILE A 165 10.24 9.02 7.79
CA ILE A 165 10.85 9.73 6.66
C ILE A 165 11.07 11.20 7.01
N ALA A 166 10.12 11.84 7.71
CA ALA A 166 10.28 13.24 8.12
C ALA A 166 11.47 13.43 9.08
N ALA A 167 11.60 12.57 10.08
CA ALA A 167 12.73 12.59 11.02
C ALA A 167 14.06 12.37 10.30
N ALA A 168 14.11 11.45 9.33
CA ALA A 168 15.28 11.21 8.51
C ALA A 168 15.65 12.45 7.67
N ILE A 169 14.67 13.10 7.02
CA ILE A 169 14.89 14.35 6.28
C ILE A 169 15.47 15.43 7.19
N LEU A 170 14.87 15.67 8.36
CA LEU A 170 15.34 16.70 9.30
C LEU A 170 16.75 16.39 9.81
N TRP A 171 17.05 15.12 10.10
CA TRP A 171 18.40 14.69 10.48
C TRP A 171 19.43 15.01 9.38
N THR A 172 19.08 14.79 8.11
CA THR A 172 19.97 15.16 7.00
C THR A 172 20.24 16.65 6.90
N GLN A 173 19.54 17.54 7.60
CA GLN A 173 19.85 18.97 7.58
C GLN A 173 20.89 19.38 8.63
N SER A 174 21.05 18.58 9.69
CA SER A 174 22.00 18.85 10.79
C SER A 174 23.22 17.94 10.81
N ALA A 175 23.18 16.81 10.14
CA ALA A 175 24.27 15.82 10.12
C ALA A 175 25.52 16.35 9.40
N GLU A 176 26.69 15.81 9.75
CA GLU A 176 27.94 16.13 9.06
C GLU A 176 28.12 15.28 7.78
N PRO A 177 28.83 15.79 6.76
CA PRO A 177 29.12 15.01 5.56
C PRO A 177 29.85 13.70 5.87
N GLY A 178 29.38 12.59 5.32
CA GLY A 178 29.89 11.24 5.58
C GLY A 178 29.17 10.49 6.69
N GLU A 179 28.27 11.13 7.44
CA GLU A 179 27.47 10.45 8.46
C GLU A 179 26.34 9.60 7.87
N SER A 180 25.91 8.59 8.64
CA SER A 180 24.73 7.78 8.34
C SER A 180 23.86 7.56 9.57
N LEU A 181 22.54 7.55 9.36
CA LEU A 181 21.52 7.34 10.37
C LEU A 181 20.93 5.94 10.20
N THR A 182 21.18 5.05 11.16
CA THR A 182 20.71 3.66 11.08
C THR A 182 19.19 3.55 11.19
N ALA A 183 18.56 4.31 12.08
CA ALA A 183 17.13 4.29 12.36
C ALA A 183 16.62 5.72 12.62
N PRO A 184 15.40 6.07 12.20
CA PRO A 184 14.83 7.37 12.52
C PRO A 184 14.46 7.45 14.00
N GLU A 185 14.61 8.64 14.59
CA GLU A 185 14.16 8.94 15.94
C GLU A 185 12.93 9.86 15.86
N THR A 186 11.75 9.29 16.11
CA THR A 186 10.47 10.03 16.06
C THR A 186 9.96 10.30 17.47
N VAL A 187 9.38 11.49 17.68
CA VAL A 187 8.64 11.82 18.90
C VAL A 187 7.14 11.80 18.63
N GLU A 188 6.35 11.38 19.62
CA GLU A 188 4.89 11.38 19.51
C GLU A 188 4.38 12.81 19.26
N GLY A 189 3.56 12.99 18.22
CA GLY A 189 3.10 14.31 17.78
C GLY A 189 4.15 15.18 17.10
N GLY A 190 5.32 14.62 16.75
CA GLY A 190 6.34 15.29 15.97
C GLY A 190 5.96 15.52 14.49
N PRO A 191 6.85 16.16 13.71
CA PRO A 191 6.62 16.44 12.31
C PRO A 191 6.37 15.16 11.50
N ARG A 192 5.43 15.25 10.55
CA ARG A 192 5.15 14.21 9.55
C ARG A 192 5.67 14.66 8.20
N LEU A 193 5.60 13.78 7.19
CA LEU A 193 6.20 14.06 5.90
C LEU A 193 5.64 15.34 5.26
N ALA A 194 4.33 15.56 5.35
CA ALA A 194 3.66 16.77 4.85
C ALA A 194 4.11 18.08 5.51
N ASP A 195 4.76 18.02 6.68
CA ASP A 195 5.30 19.20 7.36
C ASP A 195 6.70 19.57 6.84
N VAL A 196 7.40 18.63 6.17
CA VAL A 196 8.81 18.79 5.79
C VAL A 196 9.07 18.78 4.29
N ILE A 197 8.10 18.35 3.47
CA ILE A 197 8.14 18.49 2.01
C ILE A 197 6.97 19.33 1.52
N ASP A 198 7.05 19.86 0.29
CA ASP A 198 5.91 20.46 -0.37
C ASP A 198 4.83 19.39 -0.64
N PRO A 199 3.65 19.46 0.02
CA PRO A 199 2.62 18.43 -0.12
C PRO A 199 1.97 18.40 -1.52
N GLY A 200 2.10 19.49 -2.29
CA GLY A 200 1.58 19.59 -3.65
C GLY A 200 2.58 19.22 -4.73
N ALA A 201 3.81 18.82 -4.36
CA ALA A 201 4.83 18.42 -5.33
C ALA A 201 4.76 16.93 -5.63
N ASP A 202 4.80 16.59 -6.92
CA ASP A 202 5.02 15.23 -7.39
C ASP A 202 6.49 14.81 -7.22
N LEU A 203 6.77 13.52 -7.35
CA LEU A 203 8.13 12.97 -7.39
C LEU A 203 8.55 12.69 -8.84
N GLU A 204 9.56 13.42 -9.30
CA GLU A 204 10.29 13.09 -10.53
C GLU A 204 11.24 11.92 -10.25
N LEU A 205 10.78 10.70 -10.56
CA LEU A 205 11.49 9.48 -10.24
C LEU A 205 12.47 9.08 -11.33
N THR A 206 13.73 8.87 -10.94
CA THR A 206 14.72 8.12 -11.71
C THR A 206 14.69 6.67 -11.25
N VAL A 207 14.27 5.76 -12.13
CA VAL A 207 14.26 4.30 -11.86
C VAL A 207 15.61 3.70 -12.24
N HIS A 208 16.21 2.95 -11.33
CA HIS A 208 17.49 2.28 -11.53
C HIS A 208 17.26 0.78 -11.69
N GLN A 209 18.01 0.14 -12.60
CA GLN A 209 17.96 -1.32 -12.78
C GLN A 209 18.98 -2.05 -11.90
N ASP A 210 19.74 -1.30 -11.11
CA ASP A 210 20.75 -1.77 -10.18
C ASP A 210 20.92 -0.80 -8.99
N PHE A 211 22.04 -0.94 -8.27
CA PHE A 211 22.42 -0.13 -7.12
C PHE A 211 23.75 0.61 -7.33
N ASP A 212 24.20 0.78 -8.58
CA ASP A 212 25.48 1.44 -8.86
C ASP A 212 25.46 2.92 -8.42
N TRP A 213 24.28 3.55 -8.40
CA TRP A 213 24.06 4.89 -7.87
C TRP A 213 24.42 5.07 -6.38
N TRP A 214 24.56 3.98 -5.61
CA TRP A 214 25.04 4.03 -4.22
C TRP A 214 26.46 4.59 -4.13
N VAL A 215 27.27 4.38 -5.18
CA VAL A 215 28.62 4.91 -5.28
C VAL A 215 28.58 6.24 -6.02
N PRO A 216 29.19 7.32 -5.50
CA PRO A 216 29.30 8.57 -6.24
C PRO A 216 30.08 8.37 -7.55
N GLU A 217 29.72 9.13 -8.58
CA GLU A 217 30.46 9.09 -9.86
C GLU A 217 31.95 9.37 -9.65
N GLY A 218 32.80 8.61 -10.33
CA GLY A 218 34.26 8.73 -10.22
C GLY A 218 34.88 8.15 -8.94
N VAL A 219 34.07 7.63 -8.00
CA VAL A 219 34.57 6.94 -6.81
C VAL A 219 34.64 5.44 -7.06
N THR A 220 35.80 4.83 -6.75
CA THR A 220 35.92 3.37 -6.71
C THR A 220 35.57 2.87 -5.31
N PRO A 221 34.52 2.04 -5.14
CA PRO A 221 34.18 1.51 -3.83
C PRO A 221 35.27 0.54 -3.36
N ASP A 222 35.46 0.42 -2.05
CA ASP A 222 36.32 -0.63 -1.53
C ASP A 222 35.77 -2.02 -1.89
N PRO A 223 36.61 -3.07 -1.92
CA PRO A 223 36.18 -4.41 -2.36
C PRO A 223 35.02 -5.00 -1.55
N GLN A 224 34.89 -4.64 -0.27
CA GLN A 224 33.82 -5.14 0.57
C GLN A 224 32.48 -4.48 0.23
N VAL A 225 32.48 -3.18 -0.05
CA VAL A 225 31.30 -2.44 -0.54
C VAL A 225 30.92 -2.92 -1.94
N ALA A 226 31.90 -3.09 -2.84
CA ALA A 226 31.66 -3.62 -4.18
C ALA A 226 30.98 -4.99 -4.15
N ALA A 227 31.45 -5.90 -3.29
CA ALA A 227 30.83 -7.22 -3.11
C ALA A 227 29.38 -7.13 -2.60
N THR A 228 29.07 -6.17 -1.72
CA THR A 228 27.71 -5.93 -1.25
C THR A 228 26.79 -5.42 -2.36
N ILE A 229 27.28 -4.52 -3.22
CA ILE A 229 26.53 -4.03 -4.38
C ILE A 229 26.23 -5.19 -5.34
N GLU A 230 27.23 -6.00 -5.68
CA GLU A 230 27.03 -7.17 -6.56
C GLU A 230 26.03 -8.17 -5.98
N GLN A 231 26.06 -8.40 -4.67
CA GLN A 231 25.05 -9.23 -4.00
C GLN A 231 23.65 -8.60 -4.08
N ALA A 232 23.52 -7.28 -3.92
CA ALA A 232 22.25 -6.58 -4.02
C ALA A 232 21.69 -6.63 -5.45
N LYS A 233 22.54 -6.52 -6.48
CA LYS A 233 22.17 -6.66 -7.90
C LYS A 233 21.53 -8.01 -8.21
N GLN A 234 21.95 -9.09 -7.56
CA GLN A 234 21.34 -10.41 -7.78
C GLN A 234 19.90 -10.51 -7.27
N ALA A 235 19.47 -9.60 -6.40
CA ALA A 235 18.14 -9.58 -5.81
C ALA A 235 17.18 -8.61 -6.52
N ILE A 236 17.67 -7.76 -7.43
CA ILE A 236 16.81 -6.78 -8.11
C ILE A 236 15.97 -7.47 -9.19
N MET A 237 14.69 -7.11 -9.23
CA MET A 237 13.81 -7.47 -10.35
C MET A 237 13.68 -6.27 -11.27
N PRO A 238 13.91 -6.43 -12.59
CA PRO A 238 13.70 -5.35 -13.56
C PRO A 238 12.33 -4.71 -13.36
N SER A 239 12.29 -3.39 -13.25
CA SER A 239 11.08 -2.66 -12.89
C SER A 239 10.98 -1.35 -13.67
N ALA A 240 9.75 -0.93 -13.97
CA ALA A 240 9.47 0.32 -14.66
C ALA A 240 8.17 0.94 -14.16
N ARG A 241 8.14 2.27 -14.05
CA ARG A 241 6.90 3.02 -13.85
C ARG A 241 6.22 3.17 -15.21
N LEU A 242 4.94 2.84 -15.31
CA LEU A 242 4.17 3.06 -16.54
C LEU A 242 3.75 4.53 -16.62
N ASP A 243 3.94 5.15 -17.79
CA ASP A 243 3.41 6.49 -18.05
C ASP A 243 1.90 6.42 -18.33
N LEU A 244 1.11 6.91 -17.38
CA LEU A 244 -0.36 6.94 -17.47
C LEU A 244 -0.90 8.22 -18.15
N GLY A 245 -0.02 9.14 -18.55
CA GLY A 245 -0.37 10.46 -19.05
C GLY A 245 -0.78 11.44 -17.95
N ALA A 246 -1.02 12.70 -18.33
CA ALA A 246 -1.32 13.79 -17.40
C ALA A 246 -2.61 13.59 -16.58
N ASP A 247 -3.60 12.90 -17.15
CA ASP A 247 -4.86 12.55 -16.47
C ASP A 247 -4.80 11.16 -15.79
N GLY A 248 -3.62 10.55 -15.77
CA GLY A 248 -3.39 9.25 -15.15
C GLY A 248 -3.54 9.32 -13.64
N VAL A 249 -4.24 8.36 -13.06
CA VAL A 249 -4.47 8.29 -11.60
C VAL A 249 -3.62 7.20 -10.97
N GLY A 250 -2.92 7.56 -9.89
CA GLY A 250 -2.12 6.63 -9.08
C GLY A 250 -0.78 6.25 -9.72
N ALA A 251 -0.13 5.22 -9.19
CA ALA A 251 1.21 4.80 -9.61
C ALA A 251 1.20 3.33 -10.06
N ALA A 252 1.25 3.10 -11.37
CA ALA A 252 1.32 1.77 -11.97
C ALA A 252 2.79 1.36 -12.19
N TRP A 253 3.19 0.25 -11.57
CA TRP A 253 4.55 -0.27 -11.65
C TRP A 253 4.57 -1.65 -12.25
N TRP A 254 5.28 -1.76 -13.37
CA TRP A 254 5.63 -3.02 -14.01
C TRP A 254 6.87 -3.61 -13.34
N VAL A 255 6.86 -4.93 -13.17
CA VAL A 255 8.01 -5.70 -12.68
C VAL A 255 8.09 -7.05 -13.40
N ASP A 256 9.29 -7.45 -13.80
CA ASP A 256 9.58 -8.80 -14.28
C ASP A 256 9.92 -9.71 -13.10
N ALA A 257 9.04 -10.68 -12.80
CA ALA A 257 9.26 -11.69 -11.77
C ALA A 257 9.80 -13.01 -12.34
N GLY A 258 10.24 -13.04 -13.60
CA GLY A 258 10.83 -14.18 -14.29
C GLY A 258 9.80 -15.06 -14.99
N GLU A 259 8.91 -15.71 -14.24
CA GLU A 259 7.85 -16.55 -14.86
C GLU A 259 6.73 -15.71 -15.48
N LYS A 260 6.50 -14.51 -14.93
CA LYS A 260 5.48 -13.55 -15.35
C LYS A 260 5.97 -12.15 -15.07
N ALA A 261 5.53 -11.20 -15.87
CA ALA A 261 5.54 -9.81 -15.46
C ALA A 261 4.27 -9.49 -14.66
N HIS A 262 4.34 -8.46 -13.83
CA HIS A 262 3.18 -7.95 -13.11
C HIS A 262 3.09 -6.44 -13.21
N VAL A 263 1.87 -5.92 -13.24
CA VAL A 263 1.61 -4.53 -12.86
C VAL A 263 0.98 -4.48 -11.48
N ARG A 264 1.60 -3.74 -10.57
CA ARG A 264 1.07 -3.35 -9.26
C ARG A 264 0.68 -1.88 -9.35
N TRP A 265 -0.62 -1.59 -9.25
CA TRP A 265 -1.12 -0.23 -9.45
C TRP A 265 -1.60 0.36 -8.13
N VAL A 266 -0.83 1.26 -7.52
CA VAL A 266 -1.26 1.96 -6.31
C VAL A 266 -2.34 2.98 -6.68
N ARG A 267 -3.49 2.89 -6.03
CA ARG A 267 -4.68 3.70 -6.33
C ARG A 267 -5.07 4.57 -5.13
N PRO A 268 -5.25 5.90 -5.31
CA PRO A 268 -5.52 6.83 -4.20
C PRO A 268 -6.99 6.86 -3.76
N GLU A 269 -7.89 6.21 -4.51
CA GLU A 269 -9.31 6.18 -4.17
C GLU A 269 -9.58 5.45 -2.85
N ASP A 270 -10.73 5.75 -2.24
CA ASP A 270 -11.25 4.98 -1.12
C ASP A 270 -11.29 3.48 -1.46
N GLU A 271 -10.78 2.65 -0.55
CA GLU A 271 -10.55 1.23 -0.80
C GLU A 271 -11.85 0.48 -1.10
N ASP A 272 -12.95 0.83 -0.43
CA ASP A 272 -14.25 0.22 -0.65
C ASP A 272 -14.83 0.71 -1.98
N ALA A 273 -14.81 2.01 -2.27
CA ALA A 273 -15.26 2.55 -3.55
C ALA A 273 -14.52 1.92 -4.73
N LEU A 274 -13.19 1.79 -4.64
CA LEU A 274 -12.38 1.14 -5.66
C LEU A 274 -12.73 -0.34 -5.81
N MET A 275 -12.95 -1.06 -4.70
CA MET A 275 -13.39 -2.46 -4.76
C MET A 275 -14.73 -2.62 -5.47
N LEU A 276 -15.68 -1.71 -5.24
CA LEU A 276 -16.96 -1.72 -5.96
C LEU A 276 -16.75 -1.46 -7.45
N ALA A 277 -15.93 -0.48 -7.83
CA ALA A 277 -15.64 -0.17 -9.23
C ALA A 277 -14.97 -1.35 -9.94
N LEU A 278 -13.96 -1.98 -9.34
CA LEU A 278 -13.32 -3.19 -9.87
C LEU A 278 -14.34 -4.32 -10.08
N ALA A 279 -15.30 -4.48 -9.15
CA ALA A 279 -16.35 -5.48 -9.28
C ALA A 279 -17.28 -5.22 -10.46
N ARG A 280 -17.60 -3.95 -10.78
CA ARG A 280 -18.36 -3.57 -11.97
C ARG A 280 -17.60 -3.89 -13.23
N VAL A 281 -16.34 -3.46 -13.30
CA VAL A 281 -15.46 -3.70 -14.46
C VAL A 281 -15.30 -5.20 -14.70
N HIS A 282 -15.18 -6.01 -13.65
CA HIS A 282 -15.11 -7.47 -13.76
C HIS A 282 -16.42 -8.10 -14.21
N ALA A 283 -17.57 -7.65 -13.70
CA ALA A 283 -18.88 -8.14 -14.15
C ALA A 283 -19.12 -7.83 -15.64
N ALA A 284 -18.58 -6.72 -16.15
CA ALA A 284 -18.60 -6.38 -17.56
C ALA A 284 -17.51 -7.10 -18.40
N GLY A 285 -16.70 -7.97 -17.79
CA GLY A 285 -15.61 -8.68 -18.46
C GLY A 285 -14.35 -7.85 -18.75
N GLY A 286 -14.29 -6.60 -18.29
CA GLY A 286 -13.22 -5.64 -18.59
C GLY A 286 -12.05 -5.61 -17.60
N LEU A 287 -11.98 -6.54 -16.63
CA LEU A 287 -10.94 -6.57 -15.59
C LEU A 287 -9.63 -7.21 -16.11
N HIS A 288 -9.06 -6.58 -17.13
CA HIS A 288 -7.79 -6.93 -17.75
C HIS A 288 -7.18 -5.69 -18.44
N MET A 289 -5.89 -5.76 -18.74
CA MET A 289 -5.09 -4.77 -19.48
C MET A 289 -4.81 -5.25 -20.91
N GLY A 290 -5.86 -5.60 -21.67
CA GLY A 290 -5.71 -6.12 -23.04
C GLY A 290 -5.32 -7.62 -23.09
N GLU A 291 -4.95 -8.10 -24.27
CA GLU A 291 -4.62 -9.50 -24.53
C GLU A 291 -3.40 -9.98 -23.71
N GLY A 292 -3.43 -11.24 -23.27
CA GLY A 292 -2.36 -11.85 -22.48
C GLY A 292 -2.30 -11.40 -21.01
N SER A 293 -3.06 -10.38 -20.63
CA SER A 293 -3.14 -9.92 -19.23
C SER A 293 -4.28 -10.58 -18.47
N ARG A 294 -4.13 -10.70 -17.15
CA ARG A 294 -5.25 -11.09 -16.28
C ARG A 294 -5.13 -10.44 -14.91
N PHE A 295 -6.28 -10.21 -14.27
CA PHE A 295 -6.27 -9.81 -12.87
C PHE A 295 -5.80 -10.95 -11.97
N ALA A 296 -4.73 -10.72 -11.22
CA ALA A 296 -4.14 -11.68 -10.30
C ALA A 296 -4.76 -11.59 -8.90
N GLY A 297 -5.12 -10.38 -8.48
CA GLY A 297 -5.63 -10.11 -7.14
C GLY A 297 -5.47 -8.63 -6.78
N SER A 298 -5.65 -8.33 -5.51
CA SER A 298 -5.32 -7.00 -4.98
C SER A 298 -4.77 -7.13 -3.57
N PHE A 299 -4.04 -6.13 -3.11
CA PHE A 299 -3.65 -6.05 -1.71
C PHE A 299 -3.84 -4.65 -1.14
N ARG A 300 -4.09 -4.61 0.16
CA ARG A 300 -4.21 -3.36 0.93
C ARG A 300 -2.88 -3.08 1.62
N THR A 301 -2.42 -1.83 1.56
CA THR A 301 -1.23 -1.37 2.27
C THR A 301 -1.34 0.13 2.49
N HIS A 302 -0.88 0.65 3.63
CA HIS A 302 -0.85 2.09 3.92
C HIS A 302 -2.15 2.83 3.60
N GLY A 303 -3.31 2.20 3.83
CA GLY A 303 -4.63 2.81 3.65
C GLY A 303 -5.08 2.95 2.20
N VAL A 304 -4.37 2.31 1.27
CA VAL A 304 -4.70 2.28 -0.16
C VAL A 304 -4.79 0.84 -0.68
N LEU A 305 -5.50 0.68 -1.80
CA LEU A 305 -5.69 -0.59 -2.46
C LEU A 305 -4.82 -0.66 -3.73
N VAL A 306 -4.17 -1.81 -3.93
CA VAL A 306 -3.26 -2.06 -5.04
C VAL A 306 -3.77 -3.24 -5.87
N PRO A 307 -4.50 -2.99 -6.98
CA PRO A 307 -4.78 -4.00 -8.00
C PRO A 307 -3.51 -4.57 -8.63
N VAL A 308 -3.50 -5.88 -8.88
CA VAL A 308 -2.38 -6.60 -9.48
C VAL A 308 -2.83 -7.35 -10.73
N PHE A 309 -2.09 -7.18 -11.82
CA PHE A 309 -2.30 -7.86 -13.09
C PHE A 309 -1.09 -8.70 -13.44
N ASP A 310 -1.30 -9.97 -13.82
CA ASP A 310 -0.27 -10.77 -14.48
C ASP A 310 -0.22 -10.37 -15.95
N LEU A 311 1.00 -10.27 -16.47
CA LEU A 311 1.32 -9.81 -17.81
C LEU A 311 2.29 -10.80 -18.47
N ASP A 312 2.37 -10.72 -19.79
CA ASP A 312 3.42 -11.36 -20.58
C ASP A 312 4.79 -10.71 -20.28
N PRO A 313 5.78 -11.47 -19.75
CA PRO A 313 7.11 -10.94 -19.46
C PRO A 313 7.93 -10.63 -20.71
N GLU A 314 7.59 -11.17 -21.88
CA GLU A 314 8.34 -10.92 -23.11
C GLU A 314 8.02 -9.54 -23.73
N ARG A 315 6.91 -8.92 -23.31
CA ARG A 315 6.49 -7.60 -23.77
C ARG A 315 7.19 -6.49 -22.99
N HIS A 316 7.67 -5.48 -23.71
CA HIS A 316 8.34 -4.34 -23.11
C HIS A 316 7.36 -3.52 -22.23
N PRO A 317 7.79 -2.95 -21.09
CA PRO A 317 6.89 -2.23 -20.17
C PRO A 317 6.05 -1.14 -20.83
N THR A 318 6.63 -0.39 -21.76
CA THR A 318 5.95 0.71 -22.48
C THR A 318 4.78 0.22 -23.34
N GLU A 319 4.78 -1.04 -23.76
CA GLU A 319 3.67 -1.63 -24.52
C GLU A 319 2.41 -1.85 -23.64
N TRP A 320 2.56 -1.80 -22.31
CA TRP A 320 1.47 -1.90 -21.37
C TRP A 320 0.87 -0.54 -20.99
N GLU A 321 1.48 0.58 -21.39
CA GLU A 321 0.98 1.91 -21.07
C GLU A 321 -0.40 2.20 -21.69
N ALA A 322 -0.55 1.98 -23.00
CA ALA A 322 -1.85 2.18 -23.65
C ALA A 322 -2.95 1.27 -23.05
N PRO A 323 -2.73 -0.05 -22.89
CA PRO A 323 -3.69 -0.90 -22.18
C PRO A 323 -3.99 -0.47 -20.73
N ALA A 324 -2.99 0.05 -20.01
CA ALA A 324 -3.18 0.57 -18.65
C ALA A 324 -4.04 1.85 -18.66
N ARG A 325 -3.81 2.79 -19.58
CA ARG A 325 -4.64 4.00 -19.75
C ARG A 325 -6.09 3.63 -20.10
N GLU A 326 -6.31 2.69 -21.01
CA GLU A 326 -7.65 2.20 -21.36
C GLU A 326 -8.36 1.54 -20.17
N PHE A 327 -7.64 0.71 -19.40
CA PHE A 327 -8.18 0.15 -18.16
C PHE A 327 -8.51 1.25 -17.14
N GLY A 328 -7.63 2.25 -16.99
CA GLY A 328 -7.84 3.40 -16.14
C GLY A 328 -9.12 4.16 -16.49
N ALA A 329 -9.40 4.35 -17.78
CA ALA A 329 -10.64 4.99 -18.24
C ALA A 329 -11.90 4.17 -17.88
N ARG A 330 -11.88 2.84 -18.10
CA ARG A 330 -12.98 1.95 -17.68
C ARG A 330 -13.21 1.99 -16.17
N LEU A 331 -12.13 2.03 -15.40
CA LEU A 331 -12.19 2.10 -13.95
C LEU A 331 -12.74 3.44 -13.46
N ALA A 332 -12.33 4.56 -14.08
CA ALA A 332 -12.85 5.88 -13.77
C ALA A 332 -14.36 5.98 -14.05
N GLU A 333 -14.84 5.41 -15.17
CA GLU A 333 -16.27 5.32 -15.47
C GLU A 333 -17.03 4.52 -14.41
N ALA A 334 -16.50 3.37 -14.01
CA ALA A 334 -17.10 2.53 -12.98
C ALA A 334 -17.13 3.20 -11.58
N LEU A 335 -16.10 3.98 -11.26
CA LEU A 335 -16.00 4.78 -10.03
C LEU A 335 -17.04 5.91 -9.99
N ALA A 336 -17.31 6.53 -11.13
CA ALA A 336 -18.29 7.61 -11.24
C ALA A 336 -19.76 7.11 -11.16
N SER A 337 -19.99 5.80 -11.21
CA SER A 337 -21.35 5.22 -11.22
C SER A 337 -21.99 5.17 -9.83
N ASP A 338 -23.10 5.89 -9.67
CA ASP A 338 -23.95 5.89 -8.47
C ASP A 338 -25.08 4.82 -8.49
N VAL A 339 -25.17 4.06 -9.59
CA VAL A 339 -26.23 3.06 -9.79
C VAL A 339 -26.10 1.91 -8.79
N PRO A 340 -27.17 1.49 -8.09
CA PRO A 340 -27.08 0.36 -7.16
C PRO A 340 -26.52 -0.92 -7.82
N MET A 341 -25.65 -1.63 -7.11
CA MET A 341 -25.02 -2.84 -7.66
C MET A 341 -26.04 -3.93 -8.00
N THR A 342 -25.89 -4.50 -9.20
CA THR A 342 -26.62 -5.67 -9.65
C THR A 342 -26.22 -6.92 -8.87
N SER A 343 -27.00 -8.00 -9.03
CA SER A 343 -26.67 -9.31 -8.45
C SER A 343 -25.38 -9.90 -9.00
N GLU A 344 -25.01 -9.57 -10.24
CA GLU A 344 -23.76 -10.02 -10.84
C GLU A 344 -22.56 -9.27 -10.29
N GLU A 345 -22.64 -7.95 -10.20
CA GLU A 345 -21.59 -7.11 -9.63
C GLU A 345 -21.36 -7.45 -8.15
N ARG A 346 -22.41 -7.76 -7.38
CA ARG A 346 -22.28 -8.21 -5.98
C ARG A 346 -21.54 -9.54 -5.87
N ARG A 347 -21.88 -10.53 -6.72
CA ARG A 347 -21.15 -11.81 -6.78
C ARG A 347 -19.69 -11.62 -7.19
N SER A 348 -19.46 -10.76 -8.17
CA SER A 348 -18.13 -10.34 -8.64
C SER A 348 -17.30 -9.78 -7.49
N ARG A 349 -17.84 -8.81 -6.75
CA ARG A 349 -17.20 -8.20 -5.56
C ARG A 349 -16.81 -9.25 -4.53
N ASP A 350 -17.72 -10.15 -4.19
CA ASP A 350 -17.48 -11.17 -3.17
C ASP A 350 -16.34 -12.13 -3.60
N GLY A 351 -16.27 -12.47 -4.89
CA GLY A 351 -15.18 -13.28 -5.46
C GLY A 351 -13.85 -12.52 -5.65
N LEU A 352 -13.86 -11.19 -5.75
CA LEU A 352 -12.62 -10.38 -5.75
C LEU A 352 -12.07 -10.23 -4.34
N ARG A 353 -12.94 -10.02 -3.35
CA ARG A 353 -12.55 -9.92 -1.93
C ARG A 353 -11.88 -11.20 -1.40
N SER A 354 -12.28 -12.38 -1.89
CA SER A 354 -11.61 -13.63 -1.51
C SER A 354 -10.17 -13.75 -2.05
N ARG A 355 -9.78 -12.90 -3.01
CA ARG A 355 -8.44 -12.81 -3.60
C ARG A 355 -7.69 -11.56 -3.13
N GLN A 356 -8.20 -10.86 -2.12
CA GLN A 356 -7.55 -9.71 -1.52
C GLN A 356 -6.66 -10.13 -0.35
N VAL A 357 -5.44 -9.60 -0.30
CA VAL A 357 -4.52 -9.76 0.82
C VAL A 357 -4.35 -8.41 1.54
N THR A 358 -3.98 -8.39 2.81
CA THR A 358 -3.61 -7.16 3.53
C THR A 358 -2.16 -7.27 3.96
N LEU A 359 -1.33 -6.34 3.50
CA LEU A 359 0.04 -6.16 3.98
C LEU A 359 -0.04 -5.29 5.23
N ARG A 360 0.61 -5.72 6.31
CA ARG A 360 0.70 -4.99 7.58
C ARG A 360 2.14 -4.68 7.92
#